data_AF-A0A4U6MGF4-F1
#
_entry.id   AF-A0A4U6MGF4-F1
#
_cell.length_a   1.000
_cell.length_b   1.000
_cell.length_c   1.000
_cell.angle_alpha   90.00
_cell.angle_beta   90.00
_cell.angle_gamma   90.00
#
_symmetry.space_group_name_H-M   'P 1'
#
loop_
_entity.id
_entity.type
_entity.pdbx_description
1 polymer ?
#
loop_
_entity_poly.entity_id
_entity_poly.type
_entity_poly.pdbx_seq_one_letter_code
_entity_poly.pdbx_strand_id
1 'polypeptide(L)' 'TKMRLAEKKTHQDADVQAVNTYLFGNWEMNWVGFNYGRDFELYPATEQGAMNNFGYPYAEVDGDPINFYD' A
#
# COMPACT_ATOMS: atom_id res chain seq x y z
N THR A 1 -15.16 5.85 -10.46
CA THR A 1 -13.99 6.67 -10.83
C THR A 1 -14.35 8.14 -10.68
N LYS A 2 -13.37 9.04 -10.47
CA LYS A 2 -13.61 10.50 -10.37
C LYS A 2 -14.35 11.06 -11.60
N MET A 3 -14.03 10.53 -12.79
CA MET A 3 -14.72 10.85 -14.06
C MET A 3 -16.24 10.65 -14.00
N ARG A 4 -16.72 9.49 -13.52
CA ARG A 4 -18.16 9.20 -13.41
C ARG A 4 -18.92 10.24 -12.58
N LEU A 5 -18.30 10.73 -11.50
CA LEU A 5 -18.88 11.74 -10.63
C LEU A 5 -18.91 13.13 -11.29
N ALA A 6 -17.79 13.54 -11.91
CA ALA A 6 -17.66 14.84 -12.55
C ALA A 6 -18.55 14.98 -13.80
N GLU A 7 -18.68 13.90 -14.57
CA GLU A 7 -19.42 13.89 -15.84
C GLU A 7 -20.84 13.32 -15.74
N LYS A 8 -21.27 12.93 -14.52
CA LYS A 8 -22.59 12.33 -14.24
C LYS A 8 -22.88 11.09 -15.11
N LYS A 9 -21.88 10.23 -15.26
CA LYS A 9 -21.92 9.02 -16.09
C LYS A 9 -22.11 7.74 -15.30
N THR A 10 -22.79 6.78 -15.90
CA THR A 10 -22.98 5.44 -15.33
C THR A 10 -21.76 4.56 -15.59
N HIS A 11 -21.69 3.39 -14.98
CA HIS A 11 -20.56 2.48 -15.24
C HIS A 11 -20.60 1.93 -16.67
N GLN A 12 -21.79 1.82 -17.24
CA GLN A 12 -22.07 1.13 -18.50
C GLN A 12 -21.77 2.02 -19.72
N ASP A 13 -21.53 3.31 -19.50
CA ASP A 13 -21.23 4.25 -20.58
C ASP A 13 -19.90 3.86 -21.26
N ALA A 14 -19.88 3.92 -22.60
CA ALA A 14 -18.80 3.35 -23.42
C ALA A 14 -17.44 4.00 -23.15
N ASP A 15 -17.42 5.29 -22.87
CA ASP A 15 -16.23 6.06 -22.52
C ASP A 15 -15.72 5.74 -21.10
N VAL A 16 -16.63 5.47 -20.16
CA VAL A 16 -16.26 4.97 -18.83
C VAL A 16 -15.62 3.59 -18.92
N GLN A 17 -16.14 2.73 -19.78
CA GLN A 17 -15.53 1.42 -20.07
C GLN A 17 -14.15 1.58 -20.72
N ALA A 18 -14.01 2.47 -21.71
CA ALA A 18 -12.73 2.74 -22.36
C ALA A 18 -11.67 3.26 -21.39
N VAL A 19 -12.03 4.18 -20.50
CA VAL A 19 -11.12 4.71 -19.47
C VAL A 19 -10.74 3.63 -18.45
N ASN A 20 -11.68 2.78 -18.03
CA ASN A 20 -11.37 1.66 -17.14
C ASN A 20 -10.40 0.68 -17.79
N THR A 21 -10.61 0.33 -19.06
CA THR A 21 -9.70 -0.53 -19.83
C THR A 21 -8.33 0.12 -20.00
N TYR A 22 -8.26 1.43 -20.27
CA TYR A 22 -6.99 2.13 -20.41
C TYR A 22 -6.19 2.17 -19.09
N LEU A 23 -6.85 2.48 -17.98
CA LEU A 23 -6.19 2.65 -16.68
C LEU A 23 -5.90 1.31 -15.98
N PHE A 24 -6.78 0.32 -16.15
CA PHE A 24 -6.77 -0.92 -15.36
C PHE A 24 -6.87 -2.19 -16.22
N GLY A 25 -7.01 -2.09 -17.55
CA GLY A 25 -7.15 -3.28 -18.41
C GLY A 25 -5.87 -4.11 -18.54
N ASN A 26 -4.71 -3.54 -18.22
CA ASN A 26 -3.44 -4.25 -18.10
C ASN A 26 -3.20 -4.79 -16.69
N TRP A 27 -4.14 -4.61 -15.76
CA TRP A 27 -3.99 -5.04 -14.38
C TRP A 27 -4.29 -6.54 -14.29
N GLU A 28 -3.25 -7.35 -14.16
CA GLU A 28 -3.35 -8.79 -13.95
C GLU A 28 -3.57 -9.14 -12.46
N MET A 29 -4.34 -10.19 -12.20
CA MET A 29 -4.67 -10.70 -10.85
C MET A 29 -3.47 -11.23 -10.04
N ASN A 30 -2.25 -11.17 -10.59
CA ASN A 30 -1.02 -11.66 -9.94
C ASN A 30 -0.33 -10.61 -9.06
N TRP A 31 -0.97 -9.47 -8.81
CA TRP A 31 -0.44 -8.49 -7.87
C TRP A 31 -0.46 -9.05 -6.44
N VAL A 32 0.74 -9.28 -5.89
CA VAL A 32 0.92 -9.53 -4.46
C VAL A 32 0.67 -8.21 -3.73
N GLY A 33 -0.44 -8.14 -3.01
CA GLY A 33 -0.70 -7.03 -2.10
C GLY A 33 0.22 -7.12 -0.89
N PHE A 34 1.31 -6.36 -0.88
CA PHE A 34 2.17 -6.17 0.31
C PHE A 34 1.47 -5.41 1.47
N ASN A 35 0.17 -5.15 1.38
CA ASN A 35 -0.59 -4.33 2.32
C ASN A 35 -1.25 -5.10 3.48
N TYR A 36 -0.98 -6.41 3.62
CA TYR A 36 -1.54 -7.21 4.72
C TYR A 36 -0.63 -7.38 5.94
N GLY A 37 0.64 -6.96 5.86
CA GLY A 37 1.56 -6.99 7.00
C GLY A 37 1.48 -5.70 7.81
N ARG A 38 0.46 -5.58 8.64
CA ARG A 38 0.53 -4.71 9.83
C ARG A 38 0.97 -5.59 10.99
N ASP A 39 1.74 -5.04 11.91
CA ASP A 39 2.27 -5.74 13.10
C ASP A 39 3.37 -6.80 12.82
N PHE A 40 4.51 -6.38 12.24
CA PHE A 40 5.72 -7.21 12.14
C PHE A 40 6.32 -7.45 13.54
N GLU A 41 6.37 -8.71 13.97
CA GLU A 41 7.14 -9.14 15.13
C GLU A 41 8.56 -9.52 14.67
N LEU A 42 9.54 -8.68 15.01
CA LEU A 42 10.95 -8.98 14.72
C LEU A 42 11.49 -10.02 15.71
N TYR A 43 12.53 -10.74 15.30
CA TYR A 43 13.33 -11.57 16.20
C TYR A 43 14.81 -11.14 16.14
N PRO A 44 15.40 -10.65 17.24
CA PRO A 44 14.78 -10.45 18.56
C PRO A 44 13.63 -9.42 18.54
N ALA A 45 12.71 -9.55 19.49
CA ALA A 45 11.58 -8.65 19.62
C ALA A 45 12.06 -7.22 19.90
N THR A 46 11.42 -6.25 19.25
CA THR A 46 11.69 -4.83 19.47
C THR A 46 11.08 -4.36 20.78
N GLU A 47 11.65 -3.35 21.42
CA GLU A 47 11.14 -2.83 22.70
C GLU A 47 9.80 -2.09 22.52
N GLN A 48 9.61 -1.47 21.35
CA GLN A 48 8.35 -0.81 20.98
C GLN A 48 7.22 -1.77 20.56
N GLY A 49 7.50 -3.08 20.47
CA GLY A 49 6.53 -4.10 20.10
C GLY A 49 6.40 -4.34 18.59
N ALA A 50 5.20 -4.67 18.13
CA ALA A 50 4.99 -5.00 16.71
C ALA A 50 5.10 -3.74 15.82
N MET A 51 5.83 -3.85 14.73
CA MET A 51 6.11 -2.72 13.85
C MET A 51 5.14 -2.65 12.68
N ASN A 52 4.64 -1.46 12.38
CA ASN A 52 3.73 -1.24 11.24
C ASN A 52 4.42 -0.81 9.94
N ASN A 53 5.70 -0.45 10.02
CA ASN A 53 6.47 0.00 8.87
C ASN A 53 7.88 -0.61 8.92
N PHE A 54 8.25 -1.34 7.88
CA PHE A 54 9.59 -1.91 7.70
C PHE A 54 10.17 -1.51 6.34
N GLY A 55 9.91 -0.27 5.93
CA GLY A 55 10.38 0.28 4.65
C GLY A 55 11.85 0.72 4.65
N TYR A 56 12.47 0.79 5.83
CA TYR A 56 13.85 1.22 6.06
C TYR A 56 14.55 0.26 7.04
N PRO A 57 15.90 0.20 7.05
CA PRO A 57 16.63 -0.60 8.03
C PRO A 57 16.22 -0.22 9.45
N TYR A 58 15.94 -1.22 10.29
CA TYR A 58 15.60 -1.02 11.70
C TYR A 58 16.75 -1.47 12.60
N ALA A 59 17.08 -0.69 13.62
CA ALA A 59 18.01 -1.05 14.68
C ALA A 59 17.65 -0.31 15.97
N GLU A 60 17.95 -0.95 17.11
CA GLU A 60 17.83 -0.37 18.45
C GLU A 60 19.21 -0.38 19.12
N VAL A 61 19.48 0.64 19.95
CA VAL A 61 20.61 0.68 20.88
C VAL A 61 20.03 0.99 22.25
N ASP A 62 20.30 0.13 23.23
CA ASP A 62 19.76 0.25 24.59
C ASP A 62 18.22 0.41 24.65
N GLY A 63 17.50 -0.19 23.69
CA GLY A 63 16.04 -0.12 23.60
C GLY A 63 15.50 1.05 22.78
N ASP A 64 16.36 2.01 22.42
CA ASP A 64 15.99 3.17 21.64
C ASP A 64 16.20 2.94 20.13
N PRO A 65 15.17 3.12 19.29
CA PRO A 65 15.33 3.02 17.85
C PRO A 65 16.25 4.10 17.29
N ILE A 66 17.19 3.71 16.43
CA ILE A 66 18.05 4.67 15.71
C ILE A 66 17.19 5.44 14.68
N ASN A 67 17.50 6.72 14.45
CA ASN A 67 16.82 7.48 13.41
C ASN A 67 17.06 6.87 12.03
N PHE A 68 15.98 6.42 11.38
CA PHE A 68 16.03 5.78 10.06
C PHE A 68 16.17 6.75 8.89
N TYR A 69 16.12 8.07 9.15
CA TYR A 69 16.18 9.14 8.15
C TYR A 69 17.48 9.95 8.16
N ASP A 70 18.37 9.68 9.11
CA ASP A 70 19.72 10.25 9.13
C ASP A 70 20.65 9.53 8.14
#